data_AF-A0A1C6HZ51-F1
#
_entry.id   AF-A0A1C6HZ51-F1
#
_cell.length_a   1.000
_cell.length_b   1.000
_cell.length_c   1.000
_cell.angle_alpha   90.00
_cell.angle_beta   90.00
_cell.angle_gamma   90.00
#
_symmetry.space_group_name_H-M   'P 1'
#
loop_
_entity.id
_entity.type
_entity.pdbx_description
1 polymer ?
#
loop_
_entity_poly.entity_id
_entity_poly.type
_entity_poly.pdbx_seq_one_letter_code
_entity_poly.pdbx_strand_id
1 'polypeptide(L)'
;MRYAHSGSENSLKAFMWYDGHTFESKLFTFNILDRVGGGDAFASGLIYAMLHDYKAMDMINFAVASSAIKHTIHGDANITDDVSTIRNLMNMNYDIKR
;
A
#
# COMPACT_ATOMS: atom_id res chain seq x y z
N MET A 1 -0.20 -9.56 -5.39
CA MET A 1 0.33 -10.85 -4.87
C MET A 1 0.42 -10.79 -3.36
N ARG A 2 -0.17 -11.76 -2.67
CA ARG A 2 -0.15 -11.85 -1.21
C ARG A 2 0.63 -13.10 -0.81
N TYR A 3 1.46 -12.99 0.22
CA TYR A 3 2.18 -14.07 0.85
C TYR A 3 1.69 -14.19 2.29
N ALA A 4 1.19 -15.36 2.68
CA ALA A 4 0.76 -15.61 4.05
C ALA A 4 1.91 -16.29 4.80
N HIS A 5 2.44 -15.64 5.84
CA HIS A 5 3.51 -16.19 6.68
C HIS A 5 2.94 -16.86 7.92
N SER A 6 1.88 -16.30 8.51
CA SER A 6 1.13 -16.89 9.63
C SER A 6 -0.33 -16.46 9.60
N GLY A 7 -1.13 -16.91 10.58
CA GLY A 7 -2.54 -16.52 10.71
C GLY A 7 -2.74 -15.01 10.89
N SER A 8 -1.74 -14.31 11.43
CA SER A 8 -1.73 -12.87 11.64
C SER A 8 -0.79 -12.13 10.70
N GLU A 9 0.35 -12.69 10.27
CA GLU A 9 1.34 -11.97 9.46
C GLU A 9 1.22 -12.28 7.96
N ASN A 10 1.13 -11.23 7.15
CA ASN A 10 0.99 -11.32 5.70
C ASN A 10 1.83 -10.27 5.00
N SER A 11 2.30 -10.61 3.80
CA SER A 11 3.01 -9.69 2.93
C SER A 11 2.24 -9.43 1.64
N LEU A 12 2.25 -8.20 1.15
CA LEU A 12 1.61 -7.80 -0.09
C LEU A 12 2.60 -7.11 -1.03
N LYS A 13 2.48 -7.46 -2.29
CA LYS A 13 3.27 -6.92 -3.40
C LYS A 13 2.36 -6.73 -4.60
N ALA A 14 2.51 -5.62 -5.32
CA ALA A 14 1.74 -5.31 -6.50
C ALA A 14 2.64 -5.22 -7.74
N PHE A 15 2.01 -5.42 -8.89
CA PHE A 15 2.62 -5.22 -10.20
C PHE A 15 1.73 -4.26 -10.98
N MET A 16 2.34 -3.28 -11.65
CA MET A 16 1.65 -2.28 -12.44
C MET A 16 2.32 -2.21 -13.80
N TRP A 17 1.53 -2.30 -14.86
CA TRP A 17 1.99 -1.96 -16.21
C TRP A 17 1.70 -0.49 -16.46
N TYR A 18 2.73 0.31 -16.72
CA TYR A 18 2.60 1.74 -16.96
C TYR A 18 3.66 2.20 -17.96
N ASP A 19 3.25 2.99 -18.96
CA ASP A 19 4.13 3.58 -19.96
C ASP A 19 5.13 2.57 -20.60
N GLY A 20 4.62 1.40 -21.00
CA GLY A 20 5.43 0.36 -21.65
C GLY A 20 6.36 -0.42 -20.72
N HIS A 21 6.29 -0.22 -19.40
CA HIS A 21 7.14 -0.87 -18.42
C HIS A 21 6.33 -1.55 -17.31
N THR A 22 6.88 -2.65 -16.78
CA THR A 22 6.35 -3.29 -15.57
C THR A 22 7.06 -2.72 -14.35
N PHE A 23 6.29 -2.19 -13.42
CA PHE A 23 6.75 -1.76 -12.11
C PHE A 23 6.30 -2.76 -11.05
N GLU A 24 7.20 -3.07 -10.13
CA GLU A 24 6.96 -3.97 -9.01
C GLU A 24 7.06 -3.17 -7.72
N SER A 25 6.04 -3.25 -6.87
CA SER A 25 6.07 -2.55 -5.59
C SER A 25 7.08 -3.21 -4.64
N LYS A 26 7.41 -2.49 -3.58
CA LYS A 26 8.02 -3.12 -2.41
C LYS A 26 7.11 -4.20 -1.83
N LEU A 27 7.73 -5.16 -1.15
CA LEU A 27 7.02 -6.12 -0.33
C LEU A 27 6.66 -5.44 1.00
N PHE A 28 5.36 -5.31 1.28
CA PHE A 28 4.86 -4.77 2.54
C PHE A 28 4.37 -5.90 3.42
N THR A 29 5.05 -6.12 4.54
CA THR A 29 4.63 -7.08 5.56
C THR A 29 3.83 -6.37 6.65
N PHE A 30 2.68 -6.92 6.99
CA PHE A 30 1.76 -6.36 7.97
C PHE A 30 0.99 -7.46 8.71
N ASN A 31 0.51 -7.10 9.89
CA ASN A 31 -0.40 -7.95 10.65
C ASN A 31 -1.84 -7.69 10.19
N ILE A 32 -2.57 -8.76 9.84
CA ILE A 32 -3.97 -8.72 9.46
C ILE A 32 -4.83 -8.56 10.72
N LEU A 33 -5.55 -7.44 10.78
CA LEU A 33 -6.62 -7.23 11.76
C LEU A 33 -8.01 -7.44 11.13
N ASP A 34 -8.20 -7.06 9.87
CA ASP A 34 -9.44 -7.31 9.10
C ASP A 34 -9.13 -7.62 7.63
N ARG A 35 -10.01 -8.33 6.92
CA ARG A 35 -9.77 -8.90 5.57
C ARG A 35 -10.56 -8.22 4.44
N VAL A 36 -11.49 -7.31 4.73
CA VAL A 36 -12.36 -6.68 3.73
C VAL A 36 -11.88 -5.26 3.38
N GLY A 37 -12.00 -4.86 2.11
CA GLY A 37 -11.74 -3.48 1.67
C GLY A 37 -10.29 -3.14 1.28
N GLY A 38 -9.34 -4.07 1.41
CA GLY A 38 -7.94 -3.83 1.01
C GLY A 38 -7.74 -3.57 -0.49
N GLY A 39 -8.62 -4.13 -1.34
CA GLY A 39 -8.61 -3.90 -2.79
C GLY A 39 -9.11 -2.51 -3.17
N ASP A 40 -10.18 -2.03 -2.51
CA ASP A 40 -10.73 -0.69 -2.74
C ASP A 40 -9.76 0.39 -2.25
N ALA A 41 -9.10 0.16 -1.11
CA ALA A 41 -8.04 1.02 -0.62
C ALA A 41 -6.82 1.06 -1.56
N PHE A 42 -6.44 -0.09 -2.14
CA PHE A 42 -5.38 -0.16 -3.15
C PHE A 42 -5.75 0.67 -4.40
N ALA A 43 -6.94 0.45 -4.95
CA ALA A 43 -7.39 1.14 -6.16
C ALA A 43 -7.50 2.66 -5.93
N SER A 44 -8.09 3.06 -4.80
CA SER A 44 -8.23 4.47 -4.42
C SER A 44 -6.87 5.14 -4.24
N GLY A 45 -5.92 4.46 -3.58
CA GLY A 45 -4.55 4.95 -3.42
C GLY A 45 -3.82 5.09 -4.75
N LEU A 46 -3.99 4.13 -5.67
CA LEU A 46 -3.39 4.20 -7.00
C LEU A 46 -3.93 5.38 -7.81
N ILE A 47 -5.25 5.55 -7.86
CA ILE A 47 -5.92 6.66 -8.55
C ILE A 47 -5.47 7.99 -7.94
N TYR A 48 -5.40 8.09 -6.61
CA TYR A 48 -4.92 9.28 -5.93
C TYR A 48 -3.49 9.65 -6.38
N ALA A 49 -2.56 8.69 -6.39
CA ALA A 49 -1.18 8.92 -6.80
C ALA A 49 -1.07 9.32 -8.28
N MET A 50 -1.93 8.76 -9.15
CA MET A 50 -2.05 9.16 -10.55
C MET A 50 -2.54 10.59 -10.73
N LEU A 51 -3.57 11.00 -10.00
CA LEU A 51 -4.11 12.36 -10.06
C LEU A 51 -3.14 13.43 -9.52
N HIS A 52 -2.13 13.02 -8.75
CA HIS A 52 -1.12 13.90 -8.18
C HIS A 52 0.26 13.75 -8.85
N ASP A 53 0.33 13.14 -10.04
CA ASP A 53 1.54 13.02 -10.86
C ASP A 53 2.73 12.36 -10.14
N TYR A 54 2.46 11.34 -9.33
CA TYR A 54 3.53 10.58 -8.69
C TYR A 54 4.32 9.81 -9.75
N LYS A 55 5.61 9.57 -9.49
CA LYS A 55 6.42 8.68 -10.33
C LYS A 55 5.84 7.26 -10.27
N ALA A 56 5.96 6.50 -11.37
CA ALA A 56 5.39 5.16 -11.48
C ALA A 56 5.71 4.21 -10.30
N MET A 57 6.95 4.26 -9.78
CA MET A 57 7.35 3.48 -8.62
C MET A 57 6.65 3.94 -7.32
N ASP A 58 6.46 5.25 -7.15
CA ASP A 58 5.79 5.81 -5.98
C ASP A 58 4.27 5.58 -6.05
N MET A 59 3.68 5.59 -7.25
CA MET A 59 2.28 5.23 -7.47
C MET A 59 1.96 3.84 -6.93
N ILE A 60 2.74 2.84 -7.35
CA ILE A 60 2.47 1.46 -6.97
C ILE A 60 2.80 1.20 -5.49
N ASN A 61 3.82 1.86 -4.93
CA ASN A 61 4.14 1.77 -3.52
C ASN A 61 3.07 2.44 -2.64
N PHE A 62 2.54 3.58 -3.08
CA PHE A 62 1.46 4.29 -2.39
C PHE A 62 0.17 3.48 -2.37
N ALA A 63 -0.16 2.81 -3.48
CA ALA A 63 -1.31 1.91 -3.57
C ALA A 63 -1.21 0.72 -2.60
N VAL A 64 -0.03 0.08 -2.52
CA VAL A 64 0.19 -1.03 -1.58
C VAL A 64 0.18 -0.55 -0.13
N ALA A 65 0.77 0.60 0.17
CA ALA A 65 0.72 1.21 1.50
C ALA A 65 -0.72 1.52 1.94
N SER A 66 -1.56 2.04 1.03
CA SER A 66 -2.98 2.30 1.26
C SER A 66 -3.74 1.02 1.62
N SER A 67 -3.47 -0.07 0.90
CA SER A 67 -4.03 -1.39 1.18
C SER A 67 -3.61 -1.92 2.55
N ALA A 68 -2.33 -1.79 2.91
CA ALA A 68 -1.78 -2.26 4.17
C ALA A 68 -2.34 -1.49 5.39
N ILE A 69 -2.58 -0.19 5.26
CA ILE A 69 -3.17 0.64 6.33
C ILE A 69 -4.61 0.22 6.64
N LYS A 70 -5.43 -0.04 5.61
CA LYS A 70 -6.81 -0.53 5.81
C LYS A 70 -6.86 -1.87 6.55
N HIS A 71 -5.79 -2.67 6.50
CA HIS A 71 -5.67 -3.94 7.20
C HIS A 71 -5.01 -3.85 8.60
N THR A 72 -4.39 -2.72 8.96
CA THR A 72 -3.63 -2.56 10.21
C THR A 72 -4.24 -1.57 11.20
N ILE A 73 -5.15 -0.68 10.78
CA ILE A 73 -5.83 0.28 11.67
C ILE A 73 -7.27 -0.18 11.94
N HIS A 74 -7.62 -0.30 13.23
CA HIS A 74 -8.97 -0.63 13.68
C HIS A 74 -9.87 0.61 13.55
N GLY A 75 -10.81 0.62 12.60
CA GLY A 75 -11.90 1.59 12.50
C GLY A 75 -11.89 2.47 11.24
N ASP A 76 -13.10 2.82 10.77
CA ASP A 76 -13.39 3.80 9.71
C ASP A 76 -13.05 5.25 10.13
N ALA A 77 -11.86 5.48 10.69
CA ALA A 77 -11.39 6.81 10.98
C ALA A 77 -11.00 7.50 9.66
N ASN A 78 -11.90 8.38 9.19
CA ASN A 78 -11.73 9.39 8.13
C ASN A 78 -10.35 9.40 7.43
N ILE A 79 -10.31 8.80 6.24
CA ILE A 79 -9.19 8.78 5.28
C ILE A 79 -8.64 10.18 4.92
N THR A 80 -9.30 11.26 5.31
CA THR A 80 -8.92 12.63 4.96
C THR A 80 -7.64 13.13 5.66
N ASP A 81 -7.31 12.61 6.85
CA ASP A 81 -6.02 12.87 7.52
C ASP A 81 -4.91 11.87 7.12
N ASP A 82 -5.25 10.89 6.27
CA ASP A 82 -4.55 9.61 6.11
C ASP A 82 -3.46 9.61 5.02
N VAL A 83 -3.43 10.59 4.11
CA VAL A 83 -2.39 10.68 3.06
C VAL A 83 -0.99 10.78 3.68
N SER A 84 -0.86 11.53 4.78
CA SER A 84 0.40 11.65 5.51
C SER A 84 0.82 10.30 6.12
N THR A 85 -0.12 9.55 6.68
CA THR A 85 0.08 8.20 7.21
C THR A 85 0.49 7.21 6.12
N ILE A 86 -0.19 7.23 4.96
CA ILE A 86 0.15 6.39 3.80
C ILE A 86 1.56 6.72 3.30
N ARG A 87 1.90 8.01 3.18
CA ARG A 87 3.26 8.43 2.81
C ARG A 87 4.29 7.98 3.85
N ASN A 88 3.98 8.10 5.14
CA ASN A 88 4.87 7.65 6.20
C ASN A 88 5.08 6.14 6.16
N LEU A 89 4.03 5.34 5.95
CA LEU A 89 4.15 3.89 5.82
C LEU A 89 4.94 3.51 4.56
N MET A 90 4.65 4.19 3.44
CA MET A 90 5.40 4.07 2.19
C MET A 90 6.90 4.31 2.45
N ASN A 91 7.24 5.38 3.19
CA ASN A 91 8.60 5.83 3.52
C ASN A 91 9.30 5.05 4.63
N MET A 92 8.60 4.54 5.64
CA MET A 92 9.19 3.72 6.71
C MET A 92 9.78 2.43 6.13
N ASN A 93 9.16 1.89 5.08
CA ASN A 93 9.72 0.79 4.28
C ASN A 93 10.90 1.21 3.36
N TYR A 94 11.27 2.49 3.29
CA TYR A 94 12.55 2.95 2.72
C TYR A 94 13.68 2.95 3.76
N ASP A 95 13.36 3.13 5.06
CA ASP A 95 14.36 3.31 6.12
C ASP A 95 14.82 2.00 6.79
N ILE A 96 14.19 0.87 6.48
CA ILE A 96 14.69 -0.46 6.89
C ILE A 96 15.79 -0.91 5.92
N LYS A 97 16.91 -0.19 5.91
CA LYS A 97 18.21 -0.67 5.42
C LYS A 97 19.31 -0.16 6.33
N ARG A 98 19.75 -1.01 7.26
CA ARG A 98 21.16 -1.12 7.61
C ARG A 98 21.52 -2.57 7.87
#